data_AF-A0A519YDM9-F1
#
_entry.id   AF-A0A519YDM9-F1
#
_cell.length_a   1.000
_cell.length_b   1.000
_cell.length_c   1.000
_cell.angle_alpha   90.00
_cell.angle_beta   90.00
_cell.angle_gamma   90.00
#
_symmetry.space_group_name_H-M   'P 1'
#
loop_
_entity.id
_entity.type
_entity.pdbx_description
1 polymer ?
#
loop_
_entity_poly.entity_id
_entity_poly.type
_entity_poly.pdbx_seq_one_letter_code
_entity_poly.pdbx_strand_id
1 'polypeptide(L)' 'LAGRDFVIPEDIKALAVPAVAHRISLRPEMWVRRIRSDDVLAELLRRLPAPRAR' A
#
# COMPACT_ATOMS: atom_id res chain seq x y z
N LEU A 1 4.68 -10.91 13.26
CA LEU A 1 3.30 -11.45 13.13
C LEU A 1 2.80 -11.66 14.54
N ALA A 2 1.64 -11.14 14.94
CA ALA A 2 1.17 -11.09 16.33
C ALA A 2 0.93 -12.48 16.98
N GLY A 3 1.99 -13.27 17.14
CA GLY A 3 1.98 -14.66 17.61
C GLY A 3 1.41 -15.69 16.62
N ARG A 4 1.16 -15.32 15.35
CA ARG A 4 0.59 -16.21 14.32
C ARG A 4 1.68 -16.76 13.41
N ASP A 5 1.52 -18.02 13.01
CA ASP A 5 2.43 -18.71 12.07
C ASP A 5 2.09 -18.44 10.59
N PHE A 6 1.07 -17.63 10.34
CA PHE A 6 0.63 -17.25 9.00
C PHE A 6 0.43 -15.73 8.90
N VAL A 7 0.51 -15.26 7.66
CA VAL A 7 0.23 -13.86 7.29
C VAL A 7 -1.24 -13.68 6.95
N ILE A 8 -1.83 -12.57 7.40
CA ILE A 8 -3.15 -12.14 6.95
C ILE A 8 -3.03 -10.92 6.01
N PRO A 9 -4.06 -10.60 5.20
CA PRO A 9 -4.04 -9.43 4.33
C PRO A 9 -3.66 -8.13 5.06
N GLU A 10 -4.13 -7.92 6.28
CA GLU A 10 -3.79 -6.75 7.10
C GLU A 10 -2.29 -6.64 7.40
N ASP A 11 -1.58 -7.77 7.58
CA ASP A 11 -0.13 -7.75 7.81
C ASP A 11 0.61 -7.23 6.56
N ILE A 12 0.12 -7.60 5.37
CA ILE A 12 0.67 -7.14 4.09
C ILE A 12 0.34 -5.66 3.88
N LYS A 13 -0.92 -5.27 4.12
CA LYS A 13 -1.37 -3.88 3.94
C LYS A 13 -0.61 -2.91 4.87
N ALA A 14 -0.31 -3.32 6.10
CA ALA A 14 0.46 -2.53 7.05
C ALA A 14 1.90 -2.26 6.57
N LEU A 15 2.50 -3.19 5.83
CA LEU A 15 3.87 -3.08 5.32
C LEU A 15 3.96 -2.51 3.89
N ALA A 16 2.84 -2.44 3.17
CA ALA A 16 2.83 -2.09 1.76
C ALA A 16 3.42 -0.69 1.49
N VAL A 17 3.02 0.34 2.25
CA VAL A 17 3.55 1.70 2.08
C VAL A 17 5.06 1.78 2.29
N PRO A 18 5.62 1.42 3.46
CA PRO A 18 7.06 1.50 3.69
C PRO A 18 7.88 0.59 2.75
N ALA A 19 7.32 -0.54 2.30
CA ALA A 19 8.04 -1.48 1.43
C ALA A 19 8.01 -1.12 -0.07
N VAL A 20 6.96 -0.43 -0.55
CA VAL A 20 6.72 -0.27 -2.00
C VAL A 20 6.70 1.19 -2.44
N ALA A 21 6.36 2.16 -1.58
CA ALA A 21 6.14 3.53 -2.03
C ALA A 21 7.38 4.17 -2.68
N HIS A 22 8.57 3.91 -2.14
CA HIS A 22 9.84 4.38 -2.69
C HIS A 22 10.23 3.70 -4.04
N ARG A 23 9.50 2.67 -4.46
CA ARG A 23 9.69 1.95 -5.74
C ARG A 23 8.76 2.46 -6.84
N ILE A 24 7.86 3.39 -6.53
CA ILE A 24 6.90 3.96 -7.47
C ILE A 24 7.49 5.21 -8.08
N SER A 25 7.62 5.22 -9.41
CA SER A 25 7.97 6.42 -10.18
C SER A 25 6.71 7.17 -10.60
N LEU A 26 6.60 8.43 -10.19
CA LEU A 26 5.51 9.31 -10.60
C LEU A 26 5.93 10.17 -11.79
N ARG A 27 4.96 10.56 -12.61
CA ARG A 27 5.19 11.56 -13.65
C ARG A 27 5.39 12.94 -13.01
N PRO A 28 6.23 13.83 -13.58
CA PRO A 28 6.52 15.15 -13.01
C PRO A 28 5.26 15.99 -12.71
N GLU A 29 4.22 15.87 -13.54
CA GLU A 29 2.94 16.58 -13.34
C GLU A 29 2.29 16.30 -11.97
N MET A 30 2.57 15.14 -11.36
CA MET A 30 2.02 14.75 -10.05
C MET A 30 2.65 15.54 -8.90
N TRP A 31 3.91 15.96 -9.02
CA TRP A 31 4.60 16.75 -8.00
C TRP A 31 4.02 18.16 -7.89
N VAL A 32 3.63 18.77 -9.02
CA VAL A 32 2.93 20.07 -9.05
C VAL A 32 1.64 20.01 -8.25
N ARG A 33 0.94 18.87 -8.32
CA ARG A 33 -0.28 18.57 -7.56
C ARG A 33 -0.01 18.15 -6.12
N ARG A 34 1.26 18.14 -5.67
CA ARG A 34 1.72 17.68 -4.36
C ARG A 34 1.31 16.24 -4.02
N ILE A 35 1.18 15.38 -5.03
CA ILE A 35 0.87 13.97 -4.85
C ILE A 35 2.18 13.19 -4.68
N ARG A 36 2.27 12.40 -3.60
CA ARG A 36 3.40 11.52 -3.29
C ARG A 36 3.06 10.07 -3.61
N SER A 37 4.08 9.24 -3.77
CA SER A 37 3.90 7.79 -3.99
C SER A 37 3.13 7.12 -2.85
N ASP A 38 3.33 7.58 -1.61
CA ASP A 38 2.62 7.12 -0.42
C ASP A 38 1.10 7.37 -0.52
N ASP A 39 0.69 8.55 -1.03
CA ASP A 39 -0.71 8.91 -1.21
C ASP A 39 -1.40 7.99 -2.22
N VAL A 40 -0.72 7.74 -3.35
CA VAL A 40 -1.22 6.85 -4.41
C VAL A 40 -1.40 5.43 -3.88
N LEU A 41 -0.41 4.93 -3.16
CA LEU A 41 -0.41 3.57 -2.64
C LEU A 41 -1.45 3.41 -1.51
N ALA A 42 -1.59 4.38 -0.62
CA ALA A 42 -2.61 4.37 0.43
C ALA A 42 -4.03 4.33 -0.17
N GLU A 43 -4.29 5.17 -1.18
CA GLU A 43 -5.57 5.19 -1.87
C GLU A 43 -5.87 3.86 -2.60
N LEU A 44 -4.85 3.25 -3.23
CA LEU A 44 -4.98 1.94 -3.86
C LEU A 44 -5.35 0.86 -2.84
N LEU A 45 -4.65 0.80 -1.72
CA LEU A 45 -4.90 -0.19 -0.65
C LEU A 45 -6.27 -0.05 -0.01
N ARG A 46 -6.80 1.18 0.06
CA ARG A 46 -8.16 1.48 0.53
C ARG A 46 -9.24 0.95 -0.42
N ARG A 47 -9.01 1.04 -1.73
CA ARG A 47 -9.95 0.61 -2.76
C ARG A 47 -9.91 -0.90 -3.03
N LEU A 48 -8.77 -1.55 -2.76
CA LEU A 48 -8.61 -2.99 -2.97
C LEU A 48 -9.22 -3.79 -1.81
N PRO A 49 -10.29 -4.57 -2.03
CA PRO A 49 -10.83 -5.44 -1.00
C PRO A 49 -9.80 -6.49 -0.60
N ALA A 50 -9.76 -6.82 0.69
CA ALA A 50 -8.99 -7.97 1.14
C ALA A 50 -9.64 -9.27 0.61
N PRO A 51 -8.85 -10.28 0.21
CA PRO A 51 -9.38 -11.60 -0.12
C PRO A 51 -10.24 -12.13 1.03
N ARG A 52 -11.45 -12.61 0.72
CA ARG A 52 -12.28 -13.30 1.71
C ARG A 52 -11.79 -14.75 1.81
N ALA A 53 -11.58 -15.23 3.03
CA ALA A 53 -11.39 -16.66 3.26
C ALA A 53 -12.66 -17.39 2.77
N ARG A 54 -12.46 -18.42 1.95
CA ARG A 54 -13.53 -19.29 1.44
C ARG A 54 -13.70 -20.48 2.35
#